data_AF-A0A382IKG2-F1
#
_entry.id   AF-A0A382IKG2-F1
#
_cell.length_a   1.000
_cell.length_b   1.000
_cell.length_c   1.000
_cell.angle_alpha   90.00
_cell.angle_beta   90.00
_cell.angle_gamma   90.00
#
_symmetry.space_group_name_H-M   'P 1'
#
loop_
_entity.id
_entity.type
_entity.pdbx_description
1 polymer ?
#
loop_
_entity_poly.entity_id
_entity_poly.type
_entity_poly.pdbx_seq_one_letter_code
_entity_poly.pdbx_strand_id
1 'polypeptide(L)'
;AQDQSRQNPYGEWRYQSADAWGTRYSPVDQINAENFGDLEEAWVWRADNFGPEADYQMKSTPTYIDGILYTVAGERRTVVAIDPETGETLWTYREPNTTRWERSMRKNYGKGVAYGEIDGRGVIYYVSPAFFLHALDAKTGIPVDNFGSPVPLEGFPKTGVVDLIPDLVADWAPWHEFDQPYDPDFGIPRELGYITNSSPAIVVNGTVVVGNSAEQGYNQTRIENVPGDILGFDAETGDFKWKFHVIPRPGEVGHETWLNDAWIWTGDVSSWAPMSADYDRGIVYIPTNPPTIDYFGGFRPGNNLFGTTVIALNAETGERVWHFQTVHSDEWNYDLPNVPLVVNLEVDGEEIPAVIQTTKQGLVFTFNRETGQPVWPIEEVEVLQTEVPGNWTAATQPIPTRPEPFEPLGLPMEDVVDFTPELREQALEIISDYRVGGPYLPR
;
A
#
# COMPACT_ATOMS: atom_id res chain seq x y z
N ALA A 1 -20.95 -25.11 -7.31
CA ALA A 1 -19.58 -24.60 -7.33
C ALA A 1 -19.67 -23.16 -6.85
N GLN A 2 -19.35 -22.91 -5.59
CA GLN A 2 -19.25 -21.54 -5.09
C GLN A 2 -18.12 -20.84 -5.85
N ASP A 3 -18.33 -19.56 -6.11
CA ASP A 3 -17.59 -18.72 -7.02
C ASP A 3 -16.08 -18.66 -6.67
N GLN A 4 -15.30 -19.60 -7.19
CA GLN A 4 -13.83 -19.62 -7.08
C GLN A 4 -13.16 -18.47 -7.83
N SER A 5 -13.94 -17.63 -8.54
CA SER A 5 -13.39 -16.49 -9.27
C SER A 5 -12.63 -15.55 -8.33
N ARG A 6 -13.02 -15.46 -7.04
CA ARG A 6 -12.44 -14.46 -6.11
C ARG A 6 -12.51 -13.05 -6.71
N GLN A 7 -13.63 -12.78 -7.39
CA GLN A 7 -13.91 -11.59 -8.20
C GLN A 7 -13.04 -11.45 -9.46
N ASN A 8 -12.42 -12.54 -9.93
CA ASN A 8 -11.62 -12.60 -11.14
C ASN A 8 -12.10 -13.74 -12.05
N PRO A 9 -12.86 -13.43 -13.13
CA PRO A 9 -13.29 -14.43 -14.10
C PRO A 9 -12.13 -15.26 -14.67
N TYR A 10 -12.42 -16.48 -15.12
CA TYR A 10 -11.42 -17.35 -15.71
C TYR A 10 -10.71 -16.67 -16.90
N GLY A 11 -9.39 -16.59 -16.84
CA GLY A 11 -8.57 -15.96 -17.87
C GLY A 11 -8.41 -14.44 -17.74
N GLU A 12 -9.01 -13.81 -16.73
CA GLU A 12 -8.85 -12.37 -16.47
C GLU A 12 -7.79 -12.07 -15.38
N TRP A 13 -7.47 -10.79 -15.23
CA TRP A 13 -6.60 -10.23 -14.19
C TRP A 13 -7.18 -8.89 -13.71
N ARG A 14 -8.28 -8.93 -12.95
CA ARG A 14 -9.06 -7.75 -12.56
C ARG A 14 -8.44 -6.88 -11.48
N TYR A 15 -7.50 -7.43 -10.70
CA TYR A 15 -6.82 -6.73 -9.61
C TYR A 15 -5.32 -6.67 -9.87
N GLN A 16 -4.62 -5.72 -9.24
CA GLN A 16 -3.16 -5.62 -9.34
C GLN A 16 -2.45 -6.95 -9.02
N SER A 17 -3.02 -7.74 -8.09
CA SER A 17 -2.53 -9.05 -7.67
C SER A 17 -3.40 -10.22 -8.17
N ALA A 18 -3.90 -10.12 -9.41
CA ALA A 18 -4.82 -11.03 -10.09
C ALA A 18 -6.26 -10.97 -9.60
N ASP A 19 -6.50 -11.33 -8.34
CA ASP A 19 -7.84 -11.45 -7.74
C ASP A 19 -7.95 -10.62 -6.45
N ALA A 20 -9.18 -10.52 -5.91
CA ALA A 20 -9.43 -9.75 -4.69
C ALA A 20 -8.66 -10.32 -3.48
N TRP A 21 -8.29 -11.60 -3.52
CA TRP A 21 -7.56 -12.29 -2.45
C TRP A 21 -6.04 -12.05 -2.52
N GLY A 22 -5.56 -11.42 -3.59
CA GLY A 22 -4.14 -11.11 -3.77
C GLY A 22 -3.27 -12.32 -4.12
N THR A 23 -3.86 -13.38 -4.71
CA THR A 23 -3.14 -14.66 -4.86
C THR A 23 -2.08 -14.68 -5.95
N ARG A 24 -2.13 -13.73 -6.90
CA ARG A 24 -1.26 -13.68 -8.08
C ARG A 24 -1.23 -15.01 -8.86
N TYR A 25 -2.33 -15.76 -8.82
CA TYR A 25 -2.46 -17.05 -9.47
C TYR A 25 -3.42 -16.97 -10.65
N SER A 26 -3.04 -17.57 -11.77
CA SER A 26 -3.92 -17.80 -12.92
C SER A 26 -4.22 -19.29 -13.06
N PRO A 27 -5.49 -19.70 -13.22
CA PRO A 27 -5.84 -21.09 -13.51
C PRO A 27 -5.61 -21.49 -14.97
N VAL A 28 -5.20 -20.57 -15.85
CA VAL A 28 -4.94 -20.86 -17.25
C VAL A 28 -3.66 -21.69 -17.38
N ASP A 29 -3.74 -22.81 -18.10
CA ASP A 29 -2.69 -23.84 -18.19
C ASP A 29 -2.20 -24.09 -19.63
N GLN A 30 -2.60 -23.24 -20.59
CA GLN A 30 -2.13 -23.31 -21.98
C GLN A 30 -0.61 -23.30 -22.06
N ILE A 31 0.05 -22.47 -21.25
CA ILE A 31 1.51 -22.46 -21.06
C ILE A 31 1.82 -23.23 -19.77
N ASN A 32 2.66 -24.24 -19.88
CA ASN A 32 3.02 -25.13 -18.77
C ASN A 32 4.47 -25.65 -18.91
N ALA A 33 4.89 -26.50 -17.98
CA ALA A 33 6.26 -26.99 -17.91
C ALA A 33 6.72 -27.78 -19.16
N GLU A 34 5.79 -28.33 -19.95
CA GLU A 34 6.10 -29.13 -21.14
C GLU A 34 6.35 -28.26 -22.38
N ASN A 35 5.78 -27.05 -22.45
CA ASN A 35 5.82 -26.18 -23.64
C ASN A 35 6.39 -24.76 -23.39
N PHE A 36 6.76 -24.41 -22.16
CA PHE A 36 7.32 -23.08 -21.84
C PHE A 36 8.55 -22.71 -22.69
N GLY A 37 9.32 -23.71 -23.14
CA GLY A 37 10.48 -23.50 -24.02
C GLY A 37 10.13 -22.97 -25.42
N ASP A 38 8.87 -23.05 -25.83
CA ASP A 38 8.38 -22.60 -27.14
C ASP A 38 7.83 -21.15 -27.09
N LEU A 39 7.93 -20.46 -25.95
CA LEU A 39 7.39 -19.11 -25.78
C LEU A 39 8.15 -18.11 -26.65
N GLU A 40 7.40 -17.29 -27.40
CA GLU A 40 7.91 -16.20 -28.22
C GLU A 40 7.24 -14.86 -27.87
N GLU A 41 7.92 -13.76 -28.19
CA GLU A 41 7.36 -12.42 -28.04
C GLU A 41 6.24 -12.21 -29.06
N ALA A 42 5.01 -11.98 -28.58
CA ALA A 42 3.88 -11.65 -29.45
C ALA A 42 3.96 -10.20 -29.96
N TRP A 43 4.24 -9.26 -29.07
CA TRP A 43 4.43 -7.83 -29.36
C TRP A 43 5.08 -7.10 -28.19
N VAL A 44 5.56 -5.87 -28.44
CA VAL A 44 6.08 -4.95 -27.41
C VAL A 44 5.34 -3.61 -27.50
N TRP A 45 4.72 -3.21 -26.39
CA TRP A 45 4.18 -1.86 -26.23
C TRP A 45 5.21 -0.99 -25.49
N ARG A 46 5.42 0.25 -25.96
CA ARG A 46 6.41 1.16 -25.39
C ARG A 46 5.77 2.39 -24.76
N ALA A 47 6.22 2.71 -23.55
CA ALA A 47 5.74 3.84 -22.75
C ALA A 47 6.68 5.06 -22.79
N ASP A 48 7.70 5.05 -23.65
CA ASP A 48 8.80 6.02 -23.64
C ASP A 48 8.39 7.44 -24.06
N ASN A 49 7.20 7.60 -24.65
CA ASN A 49 6.63 8.89 -25.03
C ASN A 49 5.63 9.47 -24.00
N PHE A 50 5.52 8.89 -22.79
CA PHE A 50 4.61 9.35 -21.74
C PHE A 50 5.24 10.35 -20.75
N GLY A 51 6.39 10.93 -21.11
CA GLY A 51 7.09 11.96 -20.35
C GLY A 51 8.08 12.74 -21.21
N PRO A 52 8.72 13.79 -20.67
CA PRO A 52 9.80 14.50 -21.36
C PRO A 52 11.03 13.62 -21.58
N GLU A 53 11.18 12.57 -20.76
CA GLU A 53 12.23 11.56 -20.83
C GLU A 53 11.60 10.17 -20.63
N ALA A 54 12.33 9.13 -21.04
CA ALA A 54 11.90 7.76 -20.82
C ALA A 54 11.94 7.43 -19.32
N ASP A 55 10.82 6.95 -18.78
CA ASP A 55 10.73 6.49 -17.40
C ASP A 55 11.20 5.04 -17.29
N TYR A 56 12.28 4.82 -16.55
CA TYR A 56 12.86 3.49 -16.32
C TYR A 56 12.31 2.81 -15.06
N GLN A 57 11.37 3.44 -14.34
CA GLN A 57 10.79 2.93 -13.09
C GLN A 57 9.32 2.50 -13.29
N MET A 58 9.02 1.73 -14.35
CA MET A 58 7.67 1.17 -14.53
C MET A 58 7.41 0.02 -13.54
N LYS A 59 6.55 0.28 -12.54
CA LYS A 59 6.14 -0.70 -11.50
C LYS A 59 4.74 -1.27 -11.73
N SER A 60 4.06 -0.83 -12.78
CA SER A 60 2.67 -1.22 -13.05
C SER A 60 2.57 -2.71 -13.37
N THR A 61 1.61 -3.39 -12.75
CA THR A 61 1.12 -4.70 -13.22
C THR A 61 -0.14 -4.45 -14.04
N PRO A 62 -0.12 -4.70 -15.36
CA PRO A 62 -1.31 -4.52 -16.19
C PRO A 62 -2.49 -5.39 -15.71
N THR A 63 -3.70 -4.85 -15.79
CA THR A 63 -4.95 -5.57 -15.50
C THR A 63 -5.66 -5.92 -16.81
N TYR A 64 -6.07 -7.17 -16.96
CA TYR A 64 -6.78 -7.65 -18.15
C TYR A 64 -8.26 -7.90 -17.80
N ILE A 65 -9.15 -7.08 -18.37
CA ILE A 65 -10.56 -7.03 -18.01
C ILE A 65 -11.41 -6.95 -19.27
N ASP A 66 -12.37 -7.84 -19.43
CA ASP A 66 -13.35 -7.85 -20.54
C ASP A 66 -12.71 -7.68 -21.93
N GLY A 67 -11.55 -8.32 -22.16
CA GLY A 67 -10.86 -8.28 -23.46
C GLY A 67 -9.93 -7.08 -23.66
N ILE A 68 -9.73 -6.22 -22.66
CA ILE A 68 -8.87 -5.04 -22.75
C ILE A 68 -7.80 -5.09 -21.66
N LEU A 69 -6.57 -4.72 -22.02
CA LEU A 69 -5.46 -4.57 -21.09
C LEU A 69 -5.34 -3.12 -20.63
N TYR A 70 -5.28 -2.88 -19.32
CA TYR A 70 -5.12 -1.56 -18.73
C TYR A 70 -3.83 -1.44 -17.94
N THR A 71 -3.14 -0.32 -18.06
CA THR A 71 -1.93 -0.02 -17.28
C THR A 71 -1.78 1.49 -17.07
N VAL A 72 -0.75 1.88 -16.34
CA VAL A 72 -0.35 3.28 -16.18
C VAL A 72 1.07 3.51 -16.69
N ALA A 73 1.30 4.69 -17.28
CA ALA A 73 2.56 5.02 -17.93
C ALA A 73 3.09 6.43 -17.57
N GLY A 74 4.42 6.49 -17.41
CA GLY A 74 5.19 7.70 -17.13
C GLY A 74 4.89 8.37 -15.79
N GLU A 75 5.59 9.48 -15.54
CA GLU A 75 5.49 10.26 -14.30
C GLU A 75 4.12 10.91 -14.05
N ARG A 76 3.31 11.01 -15.10
CA ARG A 76 1.93 11.53 -15.02
C ARG A 76 0.93 10.44 -14.63
N ARG A 77 1.37 9.18 -14.56
CA ARG A 77 0.49 8.01 -14.39
C ARG A 77 -0.67 8.04 -15.38
N THR A 78 -0.33 8.25 -16.66
CA THR A 78 -1.32 8.27 -17.74
C THR A 78 -1.94 6.88 -17.82
N VAL A 79 -3.25 6.77 -17.69
CA VAL A 79 -3.95 5.49 -17.87
C VAL A 79 -3.96 5.16 -19.36
N VAL A 80 -3.68 3.90 -19.68
CA VAL A 80 -3.62 3.40 -21.05
C VAL A 80 -4.47 2.14 -21.13
N ALA A 81 -5.37 2.09 -22.11
CA ALA A 81 -6.05 0.88 -22.54
C ALA A 81 -5.43 0.37 -23.84
N ILE A 82 -5.19 -0.94 -23.90
CA ILE A 82 -4.44 -1.62 -24.95
C ILE A 82 -5.24 -2.83 -25.40
N ASP A 83 -5.31 -3.03 -26.72
CA ASP A 83 -5.78 -4.26 -27.32
C ASP A 83 -4.74 -5.38 -27.08
N PRO A 84 -5.09 -6.45 -26.36
CA PRO A 84 -4.13 -7.48 -25.96
C PRO A 84 -3.65 -8.35 -27.12
N GLU A 85 -4.40 -8.44 -28.23
CA GLU A 85 -4.07 -9.28 -29.39
C GLU A 85 -3.01 -8.59 -30.24
N THR A 86 -3.13 -7.27 -30.41
CA THR A 86 -2.33 -6.49 -31.36
C THR A 86 -1.30 -5.57 -30.70
N GLY A 87 -1.48 -5.23 -29.42
CA GLY A 87 -0.71 -4.19 -28.73
C GLY A 87 -1.13 -2.76 -29.10
N GLU A 88 -2.23 -2.56 -29.83
CA GLU A 88 -2.74 -1.24 -30.21
C GLU A 88 -3.23 -0.46 -28.98
N THR A 89 -2.87 0.82 -28.87
CA THR A 89 -3.43 1.69 -27.83
C THR A 89 -4.83 2.14 -28.21
N LEU A 90 -5.83 1.69 -27.45
CA LEU A 90 -7.25 1.99 -27.69
C LEU A 90 -7.60 3.40 -27.23
N TRP A 91 -7.20 3.76 -26.01
CA TRP A 91 -7.38 5.08 -25.45
C TRP A 91 -6.34 5.37 -24.37
N THR A 92 -6.15 6.67 -24.09
CA THR A 92 -5.34 7.13 -22.96
C THR A 92 -6.06 8.21 -22.19
N TYR A 93 -5.86 8.26 -20.88
CA TYR A 93 -6.33 9.36 -20.03
C TYR A 93 -5.18 9.94 -19.22
N ARG A 94 -5.00 11.25 -19.31
CA ARG A 94 -3.97 11.99 -18.58
C ARG A 94 -4.63 13.13 -17.82
N GLU A 95 -4.46 13.15 -16.50
CA GLU A 95 -4.87 14.28 -15.67
C GLU A 95 -4.21 15.59 -16.15
N PRO A 96 -4.91 16.74 -16.06
CA PRO A 96 -4.32 18.07 -16.29
C PRO A 96 -3.12 18.38 -15.40
N ASN A 97 -2.32 19.39 -15.77
CA ASN A 97 -1.15 19.77 -14.98
C ASN A 97 -1.58 20.51 -13.72
N THR A 98 -1.04 20.12 -12.57
CA THR A 98 -1.30 20.76 -11.28
C THR A 98 -0.01 20.96 -10.52
N THR A 99 0.03 21.98 -9.67
CA THR A 99 1.14 22.18 -8.74
C THR A 99 1.29 20.97 -7.81
N ARG A 100 0.18 20.34 -7.37
CA ARG A 100 0.18 19.07 -6.62
C ARG A 100 0.96 17.95 -7.33
N TRP A 101 0.73 17.73 -8.63
CA TRP A 101 1.52 16.75 -9.39
C TRP A 101 2.99 17.14 -9.41
N GLU A 102 3.32 18.40 -9.73
CA GLU A 102 4.71 18.87 -9.81
C GLU A 102 5.49 18.62 -8.52
N ARG A 103 4.81 18.73 -7.38
CA ARG A 103 5.34 18.51 -6.03
C ARG A 103 5.34 17.06 -5.57
N SER A 104 4.67 16.14 -6.27
CA SER A 104 4.63 14.73 -5.89
C SER A 104 6.02 14.10 -5.91
N MET A 105 6.37 13.39 -4.84
CA MET A 105 7.66 12.70 -4.68
C MET A 105 7.65 11.26 -5.22
N ARG A 106 6.50 10.77 -5.68
CA ARG A 106 6.32 9.38 -6.18
C ARG A 106 5.61 9.32 -7.54
N LYS A 107 5.94 10.27 -8.43
CA LYS A 107 5.38 10.38 -9.78
C LYS A 107 5.45 9.07 -10.59
N ASN A 108 6.60 8.40 -10.56
CA ASN A 108 6.90 7.16 -11.31
C ASN A 108 6.60 5.86 -10.54
N TYR A 109 5.87 5.89 -9.42
CA TYR A 109 5.61 4.69 -8.60
C TYR A 109 4.25 4.02 -8.87
N GLY A 110 3.57 4.34 -9.98
CA GLY A 110 2.24 3.81 -10.27
C GLY A 110 2.23 2.29 -10.46
N LYS A 111 1.42 1.58 -9.67
CA LYS A 111 1.34 0.10 -9.69
C LYS A 111 0.18 -0.49 -10.52
N GLY A 112 -0.64 0.35 -11.14
CA GLY A 112 -1.76 -0.08 -11.99
C GLY A 112 -3.01 0.74 -11.74
N VAL A 113 -4.15 0.15 -12.11
CA VAL A 113 -5.49 0.72 -11.93
C VAL A 113 -6.36 -0.22 -11.09
N ALA A 114 -7.47 0.31 -10.57
CA ALA A 114 -8.52 -0.49 -9.95
C ALA A 114 -9.72 -0.59 -10.91
N TYR A 115 -10.54 -1.61 -10.71
CA TYR A 115 -11.74 -1.84 -11.52
C TYR A 115 -12.96 -2.03 -10.63
N GLY A 116 -14.10 -1.58 -11.12
CA GLY A 116 -15.41 -1.90 -10.60
C GLY A 116 -16.47 -1.74 -11.70
N GLU A 117 -17.73 -1.88 -11.34
CA GLU A 117 -18.85 -1.74 -12.28
C GLU A 117 -19.89 -0.77 -11.70
N ILE A 118 -20.50 0.04 -12.58
CA ILE A 118 -21.65 0.90 -12.27
C ILE A 118 -22.75 0.53 -13.26
N ASP A 119 -23.88 0.01 -12.77
CA ASP A 119 -25.00 -0.44 -13.62
C ASP A 119 -24.58 -1.40 -14.76
N GLY A 120 -23.60 -2.28 -14.49
CA GLY A 120 -23.04 -3.23 -15.47
C GLY A 120 -22.10 -2.61 -16.51
N ARG A 121 -21.77 -1.32 -16.40
CA ARG A 121 -20.68 -0.68 -17.14
C ARG A 121 -19.39 -0.79 -16.34
N GLY A 122 -18.34 -1.34 -16.96
CA GLY A 122 -17.00 -1.37 -16.38
C GLY A 122 -16.41 0.03 -16.20
N VAL A 123 -15.80 0.25 -15.04
CA VAL A 123 -15.18 1.52 -14.65
C VAL A 123 -13.77 1.27 -14.16
N ILE A 124 -12.84 2.06 -14.69
CA ILE A 124 -11.45 2.10 -14.25
C ILE A 124 -11.30 3.24 -13.25
N TYR A 125 -10.88 2.91 -12.03
CA TYR A 125 -10.52 3.88 -11.01
C TYR A 125 -9.01 3.99 -10.92
N TYR A 126 -8.49 5.21 -10.87
CA TYR A 126 -7.09 5.43 -10.54
C TYR A 126 -6.92 6.68 -9.70
N VAL A 127 -5.94 6.64 -8.79
CA VAL A 127 -5.56 7.79 -7.99
C VAL A 127 -4.31 8.39 -8.60
N SER A 128 -4.35 9.68 -8.93
CA SER A 128 -3.22 10.36 -9.55
C SER A 128 -2.11 10.66 -8.54
N PRO A 129 -0.88 10.98 -8.98
CA PRO A 129 0.17 11.44 -8.09
C PRO A 129 -0.19 12.75 -7.35
N ALA A 130 -1.09 13.56 -7.92
CA ALA A 130 -1.65 14.75 -7.30
C ALA A 130 -2.75 14.44 -6.27
N PHE A 131 -3.10 13.16 -6.05
CA PHE A 131 -4.08 12.73 -5.07
C PHE A 131 -5.53 13.11 -5.42
N PHE A 132 -5.88 12.96 -6.71
CA PHE A 132 -7.28 12.94 -7.17
C PHE A 132 -7.67 11.51 -7.52
N LEU A 133 -8.88 11.09 -7.16
CA LEU A 133 -9.48 9.85 -7.63
C LEU A 133 -10.26 10.12 -8.90
N HIS A 134 -9.96 9.38 -9.96
CA HIS A 134 -10.66 9.45 -11.24
C HIS A 134 -11.47 8.18 -11.48
N ALA A 135 -12.68 8.31 -12.01
CA ALA A 135 -13.51 7.23 -12.50
C ALA A 135 -13.72 7.38 -14.01
N LEU A 136 -13.25 6.41 -14.78
CA LEU A 136 -13.25 6.43 -16.24
C LEU A 136 -14.07 5.25 -16.78
N ASP A 137 -14.91 5.48 -17.78
CA ASP A 137 -15.53 4.39 -18.52
C ASP A 137 -14.45 3.49 -19.13
N ALA A 138 -14.49 2.19 -18.83
CA ALA A 138 -13.41 1.27 -19.19
C ALA A 138 -13.22 1.14 -20.70
N LYS A 139 -14.28 1.28 -21.51
CA LYS A 139 -14.20 1.11 -22.96
C LYS A 139 -13.69 2.36 -23.68
N THR A 140 -13.96 3.54 -23.12
CA THR A 140 -13.74 4.82 -23.82
C THR A 140 -12.70 5.73 -23.16
N GLY A 141 -12.38 5.51 -21.89
CA GLY A 141 -11.52 6.39 -21.10
C GLY A 141 -12.18 7.74 -20.77
N ILE A 142 -13.46 7.91 -21.06
CA ILE A 142 -14.21 9.13 -20.78
C ILE A 142 -14.59 9.16 -19.29
N PRO A 143 -14.40 10.28 -18.58
CA PRO A 143 -14.82 10.41 -17.18
C PRO A 143 -16.30 10.07 -16.98
N VAL A 144 -16.59 9.29 -15.94
CA VAL A 144 -17.95 8.84 -15.65
C VAL A 144 -18.86 10.02 -15.27
N ASP A 145 -20.03 10.11 -15.91
CA ASP A 145 -21.06 11.09 -15.60
C ASP A 145 -21.62 10.94 -14.18
N ASN A 146 -21.86 12.07 -13.51
CA ASN A 146 -22.39 12.18 -12.14
C ASN A 146 -21.52 11.51 -11.05
N PHE A 147 -20.23 11.31 -11.32
CA PHE A 147 -19.28 10.82 -10.33
C PHE A 147 -18.42 11.98 -9.79
N GLY A 148 -18.34 12.10 -8.48
CA GLY A 148 -17.58 13.12 -7.77
C GLY A 148 -18.07 14.53 -8.07
N SER A 149 -17.15 15.49 -8.17
CA SER A 149 -17.48 16.90 -8.37
C SER A 149 -16.47 17.60 -9.29
N PRO A 150 -16.90 18.64 -10.03
CA PRO A 150 -15.97 19.43 -10.83
C PRO A 150 -14.87 20.05 -9.97
N VAL A 151 -13.62 19.78 -10.33
CA VAL A 151 -12.46 20.47 -9.75
C VAL A 151 -12.30 21.81 -10.48
N PRO A 152 -12.26 22.96 -9.78
CA PRO A 152 -12.27 24.29 -10.41
C PRO A 152 -10.89 24.71 -10.95
N LEU A 153 -10.26 23.81 -11.72
CA LEU A 153 -8.97 24.00 -12.37
C LEU A 153 -9.12 23.85 -13.88
N GLU A 154 -8.29 24.58 -14.62
CA GLU A 154 -8.31 24.53 -16.08
C GLU A 154 -8.00 23.11 -16.59
N GLY A 155 -8.79 22.63 -17.54
CA GLY A 155 -8.61 21.32 -18.17
C GLY A 155 -9.18 20.13 -17.40
N PHE A 156 -9.59 20.29 -16.13
CA PHE A 156 -10.26 19.22 -15.40
C PHE A 156 -11.63 18.92 -16.02
N PRO A 157 -12.06 17.64 -16.03
CA PRO A 157 -13.38 17.27 -16.51
C PRO A 157 -14.45 17.80 -15.56
N LYS A 158 -15.69 17.88 -16.06
CA LYS A 158 -16.85 18.35 -15.29
C LYS A 158 -17.41 17.28 -14.33
N THR A 159 -16.90 16.06 -14.39
CA THR A 159 -17.39 14.86 -13.70
C THR A 159 -16.28 13.80 -13.72
N GLY A 160 -16.45 12.72 -12.97
CA GLY A 160 -15.54 11.57 -12.94
C GLY A 160 -14.30 11.81 -12.10
N VAL A 161 -14.32 12.80 -11.19
CA VAL A 161 -13.18 13.18 -10.36
C VAL A 161 -13.63 13.49 -8.94
N VAL A 162 -12.87 12.99 -7.96
CA VAL A 162 -12.97 13.36 -6.55
C VAL A 162 -11.62 13.96 -6.13
N ASP A 163 -11.67 15.15 -5.52
CA ASP A 163 -10.52 15.70 -4.81
C ASP A 163 -10.46 15.09 -3.41
N LEU A 164 -9.43 14.29 -3.14
CA LEU A 164 -9.35 13.52 -1.91
C LEU A 164 -8.83 14.33 -0.71
N ILE A 165 -8.18 15.47 -0.96
CA ILE A 165 -7.55 16.25 0.11
C ILE A 165 -8.58 16.87 1.07
N PRO A 166 -9.68 17.51 0.61
CA PRO A 166 -10.67 18.08 1.51
C PRO A 166 -11.17 17.10 2.58
N ASP A 167 -11.51 15.87 2.19
CA ASP A 167 -11.97 14.84 3.13
C ASP A 167 -10.85 14.32 4.03
N LEU A 168 -9.62 14.22 3.51
CA LEU A 168 -8.44 13.84 4.28
C LEU A 168 -8.19 14.81 5.44
N VAL A 169 -8.20 16.12 5.18
CA VAL A 169 -7.79 17.14 6.15
C VAL A 169 -8.95 17.76 6.94
N ALA A 170 -10.20 17.37 6.65
CA ALA A 170 -11.43 17.98 7.19
C ALA A 170 -11.47 18.13 8.71
N ASP A 171 -10.76 17.29 9.45
CA ASP A 171 -10.71 17.22 10.91
C ASP A 171 -9.27 17.05 11.43
N TRP A 172 -8.27 17.37 10.59
CA TRP A 172 -6.85 17.32 10.97
C TRP A 172 -6.42 18.67 11.55
N ALA A 173 -6.08 18.70 12.84
CA ALA A 173 -5.81 19.94 13.58
C ALA A 173 -4.73 20.84 12.94
N PRO A 174 -3.56 20.34 12.49
CA PRO A 174 -2.56 21.16 11.81
C PRO A 174 -3.07 21.91 10.58
N TRP A 175 -4.03 21.34 9.83
CA TRP A 175 -4.65 22.02 8.71
C TRP A 175 -5.55 23.19 9.16
N HIS A 176 -6.38 22.96 10.18
CA HIS A 176 -7.25 24.01 10.74
C HIS A 176 -6.45 25.14 11.39
N GLU A 177 -5.34 24.83 12.05
CA GLU A 177 -4.46 25.83 12.68
C GLU A 177 -3.67 26.65 11.65
N PHE A 178 -3.41 26.10 10.46
CA PHE A 178 -2.77 26.83 9.37
C PHE A 178 -3.68 27.95 8.81
N ASP A 179 -5.01 27.79 8.95
CA ASP A 179 -6.04 28.82 8.69
C ASP A 179 -5.90 29.50 7.33
N GLN A 180 -5.74 28.71 6.26
CA GLN A 180 -5.73 29.20 4.88
C GLN A 180 -6.90 28.60 4.07
N PRO A 181 -7.45 29.35 3.10
CA PRO A 181 -8.40 28.80 2.15
C PRO A 181 -7.82 27.60 1.40
N TYR A 182 -8.65 26.58 1.17
CA TYR A 182 -8.27 25.45 0.34
C TYR A 182 -8.09 25.87 -1.12
N ASP A 183 -6.93 25.57 -1.69
CA ASP A 183 -6.62 25.75 -3.11
C ASP A 183 -6.41 24.38 -3.77
N PRO A 184 -7.26 23.96 -4.72
CA PRO A 184 -7.17 22.64 -5.34
C PRO A 184 -5.92 22.45 -6.21
N ASP A 185 -5.26 23.52 -6.70
CA ASP A 185 -4.01 23.39 -7.46
C ASP A 185 -2.82 23.08 -6.54
N PHE A 186 -2.79 23.71 -5.35
CA PHE A 186 -1.69 23.59 -4.40
C PHE A 186 -1.90 22.46 -3.38
N GLY A 187 -3.14 22.17 -2.99
CA GLY A 187 -3.49 21.17 -2.00
C GLY A 187 -2.94 21.50 -0.61
N ILE A 188 -2.29 20.53 0.02
CA ILE A 188 -1.66 20.69 1.34
C ILE A 188 -0.33 21.48 1.19
N PRO A 189 -0.13 22.56 1.98
CA PRO A 189 1.14 23.29 2.05
C PRO A 189 2.29 22.35 2.39
N ARG A 190 3.46 22.60 1.78
CA ARG A 190 4.66 21.78 2.02
C ARG A 190 5.11 21.85 3.46
N GLU A 191 4.77 22.91 4.19
CA GLU A 191 5.06 23.13 5.59
C GLU A 191 4.34 22.11 6.49
N LEU A 192 3.16 21.63 6.08
CA LEU A 192 2.38 20.64 6.84
C LEU A 192 2.74 19.19 6.45
N GLY A 193 3.26 18.97 5.24
CA GLY A 193 3.76 17.68 4.80
C GLY A 193 3.45 17.36 3.35
N TYR A 194 3.48 16.06 3.03
CA TYR A 194 3.29 15.55 1.68
C TYR A 194 2.32 14.37 1.68
N ILE A 195 1.46 14.33 0.67
CA ILE A 195 0.60 13.20 0.38
C ILE A 195 0.64 12.91 -1.12
N THR A 196 0.62 11.63 -1.46
CA THR A 196 0.49 11.14 -2.82
C THR A 196 -0.11 9.73 -2.78
N ASN A 197 -0.06 9.01 -3.89
CA ASN A 197 -0.49 7.62 -3.95
C ASN A 197 0.48 6.85 -4.85
N SER A 198 0.68 5.55 -4.61
CA SER A 198 1.46 4.68 -5.52
C SER A 198 0.70 3.42 -5.97
N SER A 199 -0.29 2.97 -5.20
CA SER A 199 -1.06 1.76 -5.50
C SER A 199 -2.47 2.10 -5.95
N PRO A 200 -3.07 1.30 -6.84
CA PRO A 200 -4.49 1.46 -7.13
C PRO A 200 -5.32 1.32 -5.85
N ALA A 201 -6.47 1.99 -5.83
CA ALA A 201 -7.52 1.72 -4.86
C ALA A 201 -7.99 0.25 -4.96
N ILE A 202 -8.83 -0.19 -4.03
CA ILE A 202 -9.58 -1.43 -4.18
C ILE A 202 -11.07 -1.10 -4.10
N VAL A 203 -11.85 -1.59 -5.07
CA VAL A 203 -13.30 -1.53 -4.99
C VAL A 203 -13.76 -2.76 -4.21
N VAL A 204 -14.66 -2.64 -3.25
CA VAL A 204 -15.25 -3.76 -2.49
C VAL A 204 -16.71 -3.42 -2.20
N ASN A 205 -17.64 -4.25 -2.65
CA ASN A 205 -19.08 -4.12 -2.38
C ASN A 205 -19.64 -2.68 -2.55
N GLY A 206 -19.26 -1.98 -3.63
CA GLY A 206 -19.74 -0.62 -3.91
C GLY A 206 -18.95 0.50 -3.20
N THR A 207 -17.85 0.18 -2.52
CA THR A 207 -16.95 1.18 -1.92
C THR A 207 -15.58 1.16 -2.56
N VAL A 208 -15.08 2.32 -3.00
CA VAL A 208 -13.69 2.54 -3.41
C VAL A 208 -12.88 2.87 -2.16
N VAL A 209 -12.03 1.94 -1.73
CA VAL A 209 -11.11 2.12 -0.60
C VAL A 209 -9.78 2.64 -1.13
N VAL A 210 -9.39 3.81 -0.65
CA VAL A 210 -8.25 4.59 -1.14
C VAL A 210 -7.14 4.60 -0.10
N GLY A 211 -6.04 3.93 -0.44
CA GLY A 211 -4.76 4.09 0.25
C GLY A 211 -3.95 5.27 -0.31
N ASN A 212 -2.84 5.58 0.34
CA ASN A 212 -2.00 6.72 0.01
C ASN A 212 -0.51 6.36 0.16
N SER A 213 0.35 7.36 0.00
CA SER A 213 1.79 7.26 0.21
C SER A 213 2.36 8.64 0.51
N ALA A 214 3.55 8.70 1.09
CA ALA A 214 4.24 9.94 1.40
C ALA A 214 5.67 9.98 0.80
N GLU A 215 6.54 10.80 1.36
CA GLU A 215 7.98 10.81 1.09
C GLU A 215 8.60 9.40 1.24
N GLN A 216 9.75 9.16 0.62
CA GLN A 216 10.46 7.89 0.80
C GLN A 216 11.11 7.86 2.20
N GLY A 217 11.06 6.69 2.84
CA GLY A 217 11.75 6.42 4.09
C GLY A 217 13.25 6.70 4.05
N TYR A 218 13.90 6.74 5.22
CA TYR A 218 15.32 7.02 5.45
C TYR A 218 15.82 8.45 5.17
N ASN A 219 15.13 9.25 4.35
CA ASN A 219 15.53 10.63 4.03
C ASN A 219 14.63 11.69 4.69
N GLN A 220 13.68 11.26 5.52
CA GLN A 220 12.77 12.15 6.22
C GLN A 220 13.56 12.98 7.24
N THR A 221 13.47 14.30 7.15
CA THR A 221 14.18 15.23 8.07
C THR A 221 13.21 16.01 8.96
N ARG A 222 11.91 15.79 8.80
CA ARG A 222 10.84 16.47 9.53
C ARG A 222 10.09 15.46 10.38
N ILE A 223 9.72 15.88 11.58
CA ILE A 223 8.87 15.08 12.47
C ILE A 223 7.39 15.22 12.09
N GLU A 224 7.06 16.27 11.32
CA GLU A 224 5.73 16.61 10.87
C GLU A 224 5.43 16.06 9.47
N ASN A 225 4.25 15.47 9.29
CA ASN A 225 3.75 15.07 7.98
C ASN A 225 2.22 14.91 7.97
N VAL A 226 1.65 14.74 6.78
CA VAL A 226 0.21 14.44 6.61
C VAL A 226 -0.07 13.00 7.05
N PRO A 227 -1.13 12.74 7.85
CA PRO A 227 -1.50 11.38 8.23
C PRO A 227 -1.96 10.57 7.01
N GLY A 228 -1.55 9.31 6.97
CA GLY A 228 -1.85 8.36 5.92
C GLY A 228 -3.24 7.73 6.04
N ASP A 229 -4.24 8.51 6.45
CA ASP A 229 -5.60 8.01 6.69
C ASP A 229 -6.19 7.31 5.46
N ILE A 230 -6.98 6.26 5.71
CA ILE A 230 -7.65 5.50 4.66
C ILE A 230 -9.02 6.10 4.42
N LEU A 231 -9.36 6.32 3.16
CA LEU A 231 -10.62 6.94 2.76
C LEU A 231 -11.51 5.93 2.03
N GLY A 232 -12.82 5.98 2.29
CA GLY A 232 -13.84 5.22 1.57
C GLY A 232 -14.79 6.14 0.83
N PHE A 233 -15.01 5.86 -0.45
CA PHE A 233 -15.94 6.58 -1.32
C PHE A 233 -16.93 5.63 -1.97
N ASP A 234 -18.13 6.11 -2.24
CA ASP A 234 -19.12 5.36 -3.00
C ASP A 234 -18.64 5.15 -4.44
N ALA A 235 -18.68 3.91 -4.91
CA ALA A 235 -18.16 3.57 -6.22
C ALA A 235 -19.04 4.09 -7.36
N GLU A 236 -20.34 4.27 -7.14
CA GLU A 236 -21.24 4.77 -8.19
C GLU A 236 -21.16 6.29 -8.33
N THR A 237 -21.11 6.98 -7.20
CA THR A 237 -21.29 8.43 -7.12
C THR A 237 -20.04 9.20 -6.79
N GLY A 238 -19.01 8.56 -6.22
CA GLY A 238 -17.82 9.23 -5.71
C GLY A 238 -18.07 10.01 -4.41
N ASP A 239 -19.22 9.84 -3.77
CA ASP A 239 -19.55 10.48 -2.50
C ASP A 239 -18.66 9.94 -1.37
N PHE A 240 -18.18 10.83 -0.50
CA PHE A 240 -17.42 10.45 0.69
C PHE A 240 -18.27 9.64 1.66
N LYS A 241 -17.78 8.48 2.10
CA LYS A 241 -18.48 7.59 3.03
C LYS A 241 -17.87 7.62 4.42
N TRP A 242 -16.56 7.41 4.51
CA TRP A 242 -15.87 7.25 5.77
C TRP A 242 -14.37 7.53 5.65
N LYS A 243 -13.75 7.80 6.80
CA LYS A 243 -12.31 7.90 6.98
C LYS A 243 -11.89 7.09 8.19
N PHE A 244 -10.79 6.35 8.05
CA PHE A 244 -10.15 5.65 9.15
C PHE A 244 -8.85 6.34 9.54
N HIS A 245 -8.74 6.79 10.80
CA HIS A 245 -7.55 7.41 11.33
C HIS A 245 -6.47 6.36 11.62
N VAL A 246 -5.40 6.38 10.83
CA VAL A 246 -4.25 5.46 11.04
C VAL A 246 -3.34 5.92 12.17
N ILE A 247 -3.38 7.22 12.48
CA ILE A 247 -2.82 7.82 13.69
C ILE A 247 -4.00 8.13 14.61
N PRO A 248 -4.25 7.31 15.65
CA PRO A 248 -5.46 7.42 16.46
C PRO A 248 -5.50 8.70 17.29
N ARG A 249 -6.67 9.33 17.31
CA ARG A 249 -6.96 10.54 18.09
C ARG A 249 -7.39 10.18 19.52
N PRO A 250 -7.40 11.16 20.45
CA PRO A 250 -7.88 10.92 21.80
C PRO A 250 -9.27 10.25 21.84
N GLY A 251 -9.34 9.07 22.46
CA GLY A 251 -10.55 8.26 22.56
C GLY A 251 -10.67 7.14 21.52
N GLU A 252 -9.80 7.11 20.51
CA GLU A 252 -9.74 6.04 19.52
C GLU A 252 -8.78 4.92 19.95
N VAL A 253 -9.02 3.72 19.45
CA VAL A 253 -8.20 2.53 19.76
C VAL A 253 -6.77 2.75 19.26
N GLY A 254 -5.78 2.57 20.14
CA GLY A 254 -4.37 2.69 19.81
C GLY A 254 -3.75 4.02 20.21
N HIS A 255 -4.56 5.03 20.56
CA HIS A 255 -4.07 6.34 20.98
C HIS A 255 -3.16 6.24 22.21
N GLU A 256 -3.47 5.33 23.13
CA GLU A 256 -2.68 5.04 24.34
C GLU A 256 -1.24 4.56 24.04
N THR A 257 -0.97 4.14 22.81
CA THR A 257 0.37 3.71 22.37
C THR A 257 1.26 4.86 21.90
N TRP A 258 0.73 6.10 21.89
CA TRP A 258 1.48 7.32 21.63
C TRP A 258 1.72 8.02 22.97
N LEU A 259 2.93 7.93 23.52
CA LEU A 259 3.21 8.30 24.92
C LEU A 259 3.43 9.81 25.11
N ASN A 260 3.31 10.59 24.04
CA ASN A 260 3.31 12.05 24.04
C ASN A 260 2.37 12.56 22.93
N ASP A 261 2.35 13.88 22.73
CA ASP A 261 1.49 14.52 21.74
C ASP A 261 1.93 14.32 20.27
N ALA A 262 2.87 13.40 19.98
CA ALA A 262 3.39 13.18 18.63
C ALA A 262 2.32 12.82 17.60
N TRP A 263 1.22 12.20 18.05
CA TRP A 263 0.05 11.91 17.21
C TRP A 263 -0.53 13.16 16.51
N ILE A 264 -0.28 14.38 17.03
CA ILE A 264 -0.77 15.63 16.44
C ILE A 264 -0.02 15.97 15.14
N TRP A 265 1.31 15.81 15.15
CA TRP A 265 2.17 16.31 14.08
C TRP A 265 2.78 15.19 13.23
N THR A 266 3.02 14.01 13.79
CA THR A 266 3.47 12.86 13.02
C THR A 266 2.44 12.50 11.94
N GLY A 267 2.94 12.15 10.76
CA GLY A 267 2.11 11.63 9.67
C GLY A 267 2.74 10.40 9.04
N ASP A 268 2.45 10.17 7.77
CA ASP A 268 2.65 8.88 7.09
C ASP A 268 1.79 7.79 7.77
N VAL A 269 2.28 6.57 7.99
CA VAL A 269 1.43 5.40 8.26
C VAL A 269 0.47 5.16 7.09
N SER A 270 1.03 5.19 5.88
CA SER A 270 0.35 4.99 4.62
C SER A 270 0.26 3.53 4.19
N SER A 271 -0.85 3.18 3.54
CA SER A 271 -0.99 1.94 2.76
C SER A 271 -0.46 2.12 1.34
N TRP A 272 0.86 2.26 1.20
CA TRP A 272 1.48 2.41 -0.12
C TRP A 272 1.54 1.08 -0.87
N ALA A 273 1.44 -0.06 -0.21
CA ALA A 273 1.29 -1.38 -0.81
C ALA A 273 -0.17 -1.64 -1.24
N PRO A 274 -0.42 -2.50 -2.27
CA PRO A 274 -1.78 -2.87 -2.64
C PRO A 274 -2.53 -3.60 -1.51
N MET A 275 -3.85 -3.42 -1.48
CA MET A 275 -4.76 -4.05 -0.53
C MET A 275 -5.37 -5.33 -1.12
N SER A 276 -5.96 -6.16 -0.26
CA SER A 276 -6.81 -7.30 -0.64
C SER A 276 -8.14 -7.25 0.10
N ALA A 277 -9.09 -8.09 -0.29
CA ALA A 277 -10.42 -8.12 0.29
C ALA A 277 -11.03 -9.52 0.32
N ASP A 278 -11.88 -9.74 1.32
CA ASP A 278 -12.86 -10.83 1.36
C ASP A 278 -14.24 -10.23 1.09
N TYR A 279 -14.71 -10.38 -0.15
CA TYR A 279 -15.98 -9.80 -0.62
C TYR A 279 -17.21 -10.39 0.09
N ASP A 280 -17.18 -11.69 0.38
CA ASP A 280 -18.29 -12.37 1.06
C ASP A 280 -18.52 -11.79 2.47
N ARG A 281 -17.44 -11.31 3.09
CA ARG A 281 -17.46 -10.70 4.42
C ARG A 281 -17.47 -9.17 4.39
N GLY A 282 -17.26 -8.56 3.24
CA GLY A 282 -17.10 -7.11 3.09
C GLY A 282 -15.91 -6.56 3.88
N ILE A 283 -14.81 -7.32 3.99
CA ILE A 283 -13.61 -6.92 4.72
C ILE A 283 -12.50 -6.56 3.73
N VAL A 284 -11.84 -5.43 3.96
CA VAL A 284 -10.60 -5.04 3.27
C VAL A 284 -9.41 -5.19 4.23
N TYR A 285 -8.31 -5.75 3.76
CA TYR A 285 -7.07 -5.93 4.49
C TYR A 285 -6.02 -4.94 3.99
N ILE A 286 -5.50 -4.13 4.91
CA ILE A 286 -4.71 -2.94 4.61
C ILE A 286 -3.36 -3.03 5.32
N PRO A 287 -2.25 -3.20 4.58
CA PRO A 287 -0.90 -3.15 5.15
C PRO A 287 -0.43 -1.69 5.28
N THR A 288 0.11 -1.30 6.42
CA THR A 288 0.68 0.04 6.63
C THR A 288 2.20 0.04 6.75
N ASN A 289 2.79 1.21 6.54
CA ASN A 289 4.19 1.49 6.84
C ASN A 289 4.39 2.13 8.23
N PRO A 290 5.64 2.42 8.63
CA PRO A 290 5.94 3.16 9.85
C PRO A 290 5.42 4.61 9.80
N PRO A 291 5.32 5.26 10.97
CA PRO A 291 5.18 6.71 11.03
C PRO A 291 6.44 7.44 10.52
N THR A 292 6.29 8.71 10.18
CA THR A 292 7.40 9.59 9.73
C THR A 292 8.57 9.58 10.75
N ILE A 293 9.79 9.73 10.23
CA ILE A 293 11.08 9.49 10.93
C ILE A 293 11.20 8.00 11.29
N ASP A 294 11.28 7.18 10.25
CA ASP A 294 11.41 5.71 10.33
C ASP A 294 12.82 5.20 10.70
N TYR A 295 13.63 6.04 11.36
CA TYR A 295 14.98 5.71 11.83
C TYR A 295 15.30 6.18 13.25
N PHE A 296 14.37 6.88 13.92
CA PHE A 296 14.57 7.39 15.29
C PHE A 296 13.22 7.56 16.00
N GLY A 297 12.98 6.80 17.07
CA GLY A 297 11.71 6.79 17.81
C GLY A 297 11.54 7.92 18.84
N GLY A 298 12.61 8.64 19.19
CA GLY A 298 12.63 9.59 20.30
C GLY A 298 11.62 10.75 20.24
N PHE A 299 11.17 11.15 19.05
CA PHE A 299 10.15 12.20 18.88
C PHE A 299 8.72 11.69 19.08
N ARG A 300 8.51 10.38 18.99
CA ARG A 300 7.23 9.68 19.06
C ARG A 300 7.31 8.44 19.97
N PRO A 301 7.71 8.57 21.24
CA PRO A 301 7.82 7.44 22.15
C PRO A 301 6.51 6.62 22.21
N GLY A 302 6.63 5.30 22.27
CA GLY A 302 5.52 4.36 22.32
C GLY A 302 5.46 3.43 21.12
N ASN A 303 4.55 2.45 21.13
CA ASN A 303 4.47 1.47 20.03
C ASN A 303 3.96 2.09 18.72
N ASN A 304 3.33 3.27 18.78
CA ASN A 304 2.85 4.06 17.63
C ASN A 304 1.87 3.30 16.71
N LEU A 305 0.87 2.65 17.30
CA LEU A 305 -0.20 2.00 16.54
C LEU A 305 -0.98 3.06 15.73
N PHE A 306 -1.27 2.92 14.44
CA PHE A 306 -1.24 1.72 13.56
C PHE A 306 -0.03 1.66 12.61
N GLY A 307 1.16 2.12 13.03
CA GLY A 307 2.41 1.94 12.29
C GLY A 307 2.74 0.46 12.06
N THR A 308 3.19 0.10 10.86
CA THR A 308 3.61 -1.27 10.47
C THR A 308 2.62 -2.35 10.92
N THR A 309 1.38 -2.22 10.46
CA THR A 309 0.21 -2.97 10.93
C THR A 309 -0.57 -3.54 9.75
N VAL A 310 -1.11 -4.76 9.91
CA VAL A 310 -2.20 -5.27 9.07
C VAL A 310 -3.52 -4.86 9.71
N ILE A 311 -4.31 -4.05 9.01
CA ILE A 311 -5.60 -3.57 9.47
C ILE A 311 -6.70 -4.27 8.68
N ALA A 312 -7.73 -4.78 9.36
CA ALA A 312 -8.95 -5.27 8.73
C ALA A 312 -10.09 -4.30 9.01
N LEU A 313 -10.64 -3.69 7.95
CA LEU A 313 -11.77 -2.77 8.01
C LEU A 313 -13.00 -3.37 7.34
N ASN A 314 -14.17 -3.07 7.86
CA ASN A 314 -15.40 -3.23 7.12
C ASN A 314 -15.39 -2.22 5.96
N ALA A 315 -15.43 -2.70 4.72
CA ALA A 315 -15.24 -1.86 3.54
C ALA A 315 -16.35 -0.81 3.37
N GLU A 316 -17.57 -1.11 3.83
CA GLU A 316 -18.73 -0.23 3.68
C GLU A 316 -18.72 0.94 4.67
N THR A 317 -18.24 0.70 5.89
CA THR A 317 -18.37 1.63 7.03
C THR A 317 -17.05 2.21 7.51
N GLY A 318 -15.93 1.61 7.13
CA GLY A 318 -14.60 1.95 7.66
C GLY A 318 -14.37 1.48 9.10
N GLU A 319 -15.34 0.80 9.71
CA GLU A 319 -15.21 0.31 11.09
C GLU A 319 -14.11 -0.76 11.18
N ARG A 320 -13.28 -0.64 12.22
CA ARG A 320 -12.20 -1.58 12.49
C ARG A 320 -12.76 -2.92 12.96
N VAL A 321 -12.50 -3.97 12.19
CA VAL A 321 -12.81 -5.36 12.58
C VAL A 321 -11.74 -5.85 13.54
N TRP A 322 -10.49 -5.89 13.08
CA TRP A 322 -9.32 -6.26 13.87
C TRP A 322 -8.07 -5.59 13.27
N HIS A 323 -6.95 -5.69 13.98
CA HIS A 323 -5.64 -5.28 13.47
C HIS A 323 -4.55 -6.12 14.14
N PHE A 324 -3.36 -6.16 13.55
CA PHE A 324 -2.16 -6.67 14.20
C PHE A 324 -0.94 -5.84 13.80
N GLN A 325 -0.23 -5.29 14.79
CA GLN A 325 1.00 -4.54 14.57
C GLN A 325 2.18 -5.50 14.55
N THR A 326 2.91 -5.58 13.44
CA THR A 326 4.02 -6.54 13.28
C THR A 326 5.36 -5.98 13.77
N VAL A 327 5.45 -4.66 14.02
CA VAL A 327 6.63 -4.01 14.58
C VAL A 327 6.20 -2.89 15.53
N HIS A 328 6.66 -2.95 16.77
CA HIS A 328 6.46 -1.88 17.75
C HIS A 328 7.53 -0.79 17.58
N SER A 329 7.12 0.48 17.49
CA SER A 329 8.04 1.62 17.24
C SER A 329 9.04 1.34 16.12
N ASP A 330 8.52 1.17 14.91
CA ASP A 330 9.37 0.86 13.76
C ASP A 330 10.35 2.00 13.47
N GLU A 331 11.65 1.67 13.53
CA GLU A 331 12.81 2.54 13.29
C GLU A 331 13.76 1.94 12.24
N TRP A 332 13.26 0.96 11.48
CA TRP A 332 14.06 0.21 10.52
C TRP A 332 13.51 0.30 9.10
N ASN A 333 12.37 1.00 8.93
CA ASN A 333 11.58 1.03 7.70
C ASN A 333 11.18 -0.39 7.31
N TYR A 334 10.56 -1.10 8.27
CA TYR A 334 10.01 -2.44 8.08
C TYR A 334 8.54 -2.43 7.66
N ASP A 335 8.13 -1.45 6.85
CA ASP A 335 6.81 -1.39 6.21
C ASP A 335 6.41 -2.74 5.65
N LEU A 336 5.11 -3.01 5.69
CA LEU A 336 4.51 -4.18 5.04
C LEU A 336 4.40 -3.93 3.53
N PRO A 337 5.29 -4.49 2.69
CA PRO A 337 5.39 -4.07 1.28
C PRO A 337 4.49 -4.92 0.36
N ASN A 338 3.94 -6.00 0.91
CA ASN A 338 3.21 -7.02 0.18
C ASN A 338 1.71 -6.93 0.49
N VAL A 339 0.90 -7.23 -0.52
CA VAL A 339 -0.53 -7.42 -0.37
C VAL A 339 -0.80 -8.51 0.67
N PRO A 340 -1.71 -8.32 1.64
CA PRO A 340 -2.13 -9.39 2.53
C PRO A 340 -2.78 -10.51 1.72
N LEU A 341 -2.27 -11.74 1.80
CA LEU A 341 -2.76 -12.86 1.01
C LEU A 341 -3.96 -13.51 1.72
N VAL A 342 -5.13 -13.45 1.10
CA VAL A 342 -6.31 -14.16 1.59
C VAL A 342 -6.32 -15.59 1.04
N VAL A 343 -6.52 -16.57 1.91
CA VAL A 343 -6.50 -17.98 1.53
C VAL A 343 -7.38 -18.81 2.45
N ASN A 344 -7.87 -19.95 1.98
CA ASN A 344 -8.36 -21.01 2.85
C ASN A 344 -7.18 -21.95 3.14
N LEU A 345 -6.67 -21.89 4.38
CA LEU A 345 -5.45 -22.57 4.79
C LEU A 345 -5.79 -23.88 5.51
N GLU A 346 -5.28 -25.01 5.05
CA GLU A 346 -5.41 -26.27 5.79
C GLU A 346 -4.34 -26.37 6.89
N VAL A 347 -4.77 -26.52 8.15
CA VAL A 347 -3.90 -26.71 9.33
C VAL A 347 -4.43 -27.90 10.13
N ASP A 348 -3.59 -28.92 10.33
CA ASP A 348 -3.95 -30.13 11.09
C ASP A 348 -5.25 -30.82 10.62
N GLY A 349 -5.57 -30.70 9.31
CA GLY A 349 -6.77 -31.25 8.69
C GLY A 349 -8.03 -30.39 8.82
N GLU A 350 -7.92 -29.18 9.37
CA GLU A 350 -8.99 -28.17 9.43
C GLU A 350 -8.72 -27.04 8.43
N GLU A 351 -9.75 -26.63 7.68
CA GLU A 351 -9.67 -25.47 6.80
C GLU A 351 -9.94 -24.18 7.60
N ILE A 352 -8.96 -23.29 7.64
CA ILE A 352 -9.02 -22.01 8.32
C ILE A 352 -9.15 -20.89 7.27
N PRO A 353 -10.16 -20.01 7.36
CA PRO A 353 -10.22 -18.81 6.54
C PRO A 353 -9.13 -17.84 7.00
N ALA A 354 -8.02 -17.78 6.29
CA ALA A 354 -6.80 -17.10 6.72
C ALA A 354 -6.48 -15.87 5.88
N VAL A 355 -5.76 -14.93 6.50
CA VAL A 355 -5.00 -13.87 5.83
C VAL A 355 -3.55 -13.96 6.29
N ILE A 356 -2.62 -13.86 5.34
CA ILE A 356 -1.19 -14.04 5.55
C ILE A 356 -0.49 -12.74 5.16
N GLN A 357 0.29 -12.18 6.09
CA GLN A 357 1.15 -11.04 5.85
C GLN A 357 2.61 -11.47 5.89
N THR A 358 3.32 -11.27 4.78
CA THR A 358 4.78 -11.38 4.71
C THR A 358 5.41 -10.01 4.96
N THR A 359 6.55 -9.99 5.64
CA THR A 359 7.20 -8.75 6.09
C THR A 359 8.62 -8.58 5.57
N LYS A 360 9.19 -7.38 5.69
CA LYS A 360 10.57 -7.08 5.26
C LYS A 360 11.64 -7.83 6.06
N GLN A 361 11.29 -8.31 7.25
CA GLN A 361 12.17 -9.11 8.11
C GLN A 361 12.23 -10.60 7.68
N GLY A 362 11.47 -11.01 6.68
CA GLY A 362 11.32 -12.42 6.32
C GLY A 362 10.40 -13.20 7.27
N LEU A 363 9.65 -12.51 8.12
CA LEU A 363 8.64 -13.12 9.00
C LEU A 363 7.30 -13.23 8.28
N VAL A 364 6.49 -14.21 8.69
CA VAL A 364 5.14 -14.41 8.19
C VAL A 364 4.15 -14.48 9.33
N PHE A 365 3.19 -13.57 9.29
CA PHE A 365 2.11 -13.49 10.26
C PHE A 365 0.83 -14.00 9.62
N THR A 366 0.21 -15.00 10.24
CA THR A 366 -0.98 -15.66 9.71
C THR A 366 -2.11 -15.56 10.72
N PHE A 367 -3.25 -15.02 10.26
CA PHE A 367 -4.41 -14.78 11.10
C PHE A 367 -5.64 -15.44 10.50
N ASN A 368 -6.58 -15.86 11.35
CA ASN A 368 -7.95 -16.03 10.93
C ASN A 368 -8.47 -14.68 10.42
N ARG A 369 -8.90 -14.63 9.16
CA ARG A 369 -9.20 -13.37 8.46
C ARG A 369 -10.44 -12.65 8.96
N GLU A 370 -11.34 -13.36 9.64
CA GLU A 370 -12.53 -12.77 10.26
C GLU A 370 -12.22 -12.09 11.60
N THR A 371 -11.37 -12.72 12.40
CA THR A 371 -11.22 -12.39 13.83
C THR A 371 -9.89 -11.75 14.18
N GLY A 372 -8.88 -11.89 13.32
CA GLY A 372 -7.50 -11.48 13.60
C GLY A 372 -6.78 -12.39 14.59
N GLN A 373 -7.38 -13.51 15.00
CA GLN A 373 -6.72 -14.47 15.88
C GLN A 373 -5.54 -15.12 15.15
N PRO A 374 -4.32 -15.12 15.74
CA PRO A 374 -3.18 -15.80 15.14
C PRO A 374 -3.46 -17.29 14.95
N VAL A 375 -3.12 -17.83 13.78
CA VAL A 375 -3.23 -19.27 13.50
C VAL A 375 -2.18 -20.05 14.28
N TRP A 376 -0.98 -19.47 14.43
CA TRP A 376 0.08 -19.99 15.29
C TRP A 376 0.45 -18.95 16.35
N PRO A 377 1.01 -19.37 17.50
CA PRO A 377 1.46 -18.45 18.53
C PRO A 377 2.42 -17.38 17.98
N ILE A 378 2.26 -16.17 18.49
CA ILE A 378 3.18 -15.05 18.28
C ILE A 378 3.72 -14.69 19.66
N GLU A 379 5.04 -14.69 19.80
CA GLU A 379 5.72 -14.45 21.07
C GLU A 379 6.26 -13.03 21.12
N GLU A 380 6.07 -12.34 22.24
CA GLU A 380 6.74 -11.08 22.53
C GLU A 380 8.17 -11.37 23.00
N VAL A 381 9.15 -11.07 22.16
CA VAL A 381 10.57 -11.34 22.43
C VAL A 381 11.26 -10.05 22.83
N GLU A 382 11.97 -10.06 23.96
CA GLU A 382 12.80 -8.92 24.39
C GLU A 382 13.87 -8.59 23.33
N VAL A 383 13.99 -7.30 23.01
CA VAL A 383 14.98 -6.82 22.04
C VAL A 383 15.98 -5.87 22.71
N LEU A 384 17.13 -5.67 22.06
CA LEU A 384 18.13 -4.73 22.56
C LEU A 384 17.55 -3.32 22.60
N GLN A 385 17.85 -2.61 23.69
CA GLN A 385 17.38 -1.24 23.90
C GLN A 385 18.42 -0.23 23.43
N THR A 386 17.96 0.91 22.95
CA THR A 386 18.86 1.96 22.45
C THR A 386 19.74 2.55 23.55
N GLU A 387 21.00 2.83 23.21
CA GLU A 387 21.92 3.63 24.03
C GLU A 387 22.06 5.07 23.51
N VAL A 388 21.42 5.38 22.38
CA VAL A 388 21.47 6.70 21.76
C VAL A 388 20.66 7.68 22.63
N PRO A 389 21.29 8.75 23.15
CA PRO A 389 20.60 9.71 24.01
C PRO A 389 19.34 10.28 23.34
N GLY A 390 18.21 10.17 24.03
CA GLY A 390 16.93 10.70 23.57
C GLY A 390 16.18 9.80 22.58
N ASN A 391 16.77 8.69 22.11
CA ASN A 391 16.01 7.71 21.36
C ASN A 391 15.07 6.92 22.30
N TRP A 392 13.98 6.38 21.74
CA TRP A 392 13.04 5.51 22.43
C TRP A 392 12.89 4.23 21.63
N THR A 393 12.95 3.06 22.27
CA THR A 393 12.75 1.76 21.63
C THR A 393 11.71 0.94 22.39
N ALA A 394 10.97 0.09 21.68
CA ALA A 394 10.06 -0.85 22.32
C ALA A 394 10.84 -1.95 23.07
N ALA A 395 10.29 -2.40 24.21
CA ALA A 395 10.93 -3.43 25.03
C ALA A 395 10.94 -4.82 24.36
N THR A 396 9.87 -5.14 23.62
CA THR A 396 9.67 -6.41 22.94
C THR A 396 9.25 -6.21 21.49
N GLN A 397 9.35 -7.27 20.70
CA GLN A 397 8.81 -7.34 19.33
C GLN A 397 8.04 -8.66 19.14
N PRO A 398 6.96 -8.67 18.34
CA PRO A 398 6.19 -9.87 18.07
C PRO A 398 6.91 -10.76 17.06
N ILE A 399 7.16 -12.02 17.42
CA ILE A 399 7.81 -13.03 16.58
C ILE A 399 6.86 -14.22 16.38
N PRO A 400 6.39 -14.49 15.14
CA PRO A 400 5.56 -15.66 14.88
C PRO A 400 6.38 -16.94 15.01
N THR A 401 5.79 -17.95 15.65
CA THR A 401 6.43 -19.26 15.84
C THR A 401 6.43 -20.09 14.55
N ARG A 402 5.53 -19.80 13.60
CA ARG A 402 5.41 -20.50 12.31
C ARG A 402 4.85 -19.59 11.21
N PRO A 403 5.21 -19.85 9.93
CA PRO A 403 6.32 -20.73 9.51
C PRO A 403 7.67 -20.21 10.03
N GLU A 404 8.73 -21.00 9.88
CA GLU A 404 10.09 -20.50 10.13
C GLU A 404 10.36 -19.26 9.25
N PRO A 405 11.17 -18.30 9.74
CA PRO A 405 11.55 -17.13 8.95
C PRO A 405 12.15 -17.54 7.59
N PHE A 406 11.80 -16.82 6.53
CA PHE A 406 12.34 -17.04 5.19
C PHE A 406 13.78 -16.52 5.03
N GLU A 407 14.26 -15.75 5.99
CA GLU A 407 15.61 -15.16 6.02
C GLU A 407 16.19 -15.30 7.43
N PRO A 408 17.53 -15.39 7.58
CA PRO A 408 18.17 -15.34 8.88
C PRO A 408 17.83 -14.05 9.65
N LEU A 409 17.44 -14.17 10.91
CA LEU A 409 17.15 -13.04 11.79
C LEU A 409 18.44 -12.49 12.43
N GLY A 410 19.31 -11.91 11.60
CA GLY A 410 20.61 -11.37 11.99
C GLY A 410 21.75 -12.01 11.20
N LEU A 411 22.98 -11.84 11.70
CA LEU A 411 24.18 -12.42 11.10
C LEU A 411 24.73 -13.52 12.03
N PRO A 412 24.41 -14.80 11.82
CA PRO A 412 24.99 -15.88 12.60
C PRO A 412 26.46 -16.06 12.22
N MET A 413 27.31 -16.41 13.19
CA MET A 413 28.77 -16.49 12.98
C MET A 413 29.21 -17.60 12.01
N GLU A 414 28.35 -18.57 11.78
CA GLU A 414 28.54 -19.61 10.76
C GLU A 414 28.42 -19.09 9.33
N ASP A 415 27.65 -18.02 9.11
CA ASP A 415 27.46 -17.38 7.80
C ASP A 415 28.57 -16.36 7.47
N VAL A 416 29.48 -16.11 8.42
CA VAL A 416 30.64 -15.24 8.19
C VAL A 416 31.62 -15.94 7.24
N VAL A 417 31.99 -15.25 6.17
CA VAL A 417 32.89 -15.71 5.09
C VAL A 417 34.05 -16.56 5.62
N ASP A 418 34.19 -17.76 5.09
CA ASP A 418 35.19 -18.74 5.53
C ASP A 418 35.93 -19.47 4.40
N PHE A 419 35.90 -18.91 3.18
CA PHE A 419 36.56 -19.49 2.00
C PHE A 419 38.05 -19.81 2.23
N THR A 420 38.74 -19.01 3.07
CA THR A 420 40.05 -19.34 3.65
C THR A 420 40.13 -18.86 5.11
N PRO A 421 41.04 -19.41 5.94
CA PRO A 421 41.27 -18.93 7.29
C PRO A 421 41.59 -17.43 7.36
N GLU A 422 42.37 -16.91 6.41
CA GLU A 422 42.78 -15.50 6.35
C GLU A 422 41.60 -14.58 6.03
N LEU A 423 40.68 -14.99 5.14
CA LEU A 423 39.46 -14.24 4.85
C LEU A 423 38.50 -14.25 6.04
N ARG A 424 38.42 -15.38 6.77
CA ARG A 424 37.62 -15.45 7.99
C ARG A 424 38.16 -14.52 9.07
N GLU A 425 39.48 -14.49 9.28
CA GLU A 425 40.11 -13.57 10.23
C GLU A 425 39.83 -12.10 9.88
N GLN A 426 39.98 -11.71 8.60
CA GLN A 426 39.65 -10.36 8.14
C GLN A 426 38.16 -10.03 8.34
N ALA A 427 37.26 -10.96 8.05
CA ALA A 427 35.83 -10.75 8.25
C ALA A 427 35.49 -10.56 9.73
N LEU A 428 36.12 -11.34 10.63
CA LEU A 428 35.96 -11.20 12.08
C LEU A 428 36.53 -9.89 12.61
N GLU A 429 37.67 -9.44 12.09
CA GLU A 429 38.25 -8.12 12.42
C GLU A 429 37.28 -7.00 12.03
N ILE A 430 36.74 -7.02 10.80
CA ILE A 430 35.73 -6.04 10.35
C ILE A 430 34.49 -6.10 11.24
N ILE A 431 33.94 -7.28 11.50
CA ILE A 431 32.74 -7.45 12.35
C ILE A 431 32.97 -6.87 13.75
N SER A 432 34.19 -6.95 14.29
CA SER A 432 34.50 -6.44 15.62
C SER A 432 34.34 -4.92 15.77
N ASP A 433 34.33 -4.19 14.65
CA ASP A 433 34.06 -2.74 14.62
C ASP A 433 32.56 -2.41 14.75
N TYR A 434 31.66 -3.39 14.63
CA TYR A 434 30.21 -3.21 14.62
C TYR A 434 29.52 -3.90 15.79
N ARG A 435 28.36 -3.36 16.18
CA ARG A 435 27.39 -4.12 16.97
C ARG A 435 26.59 -5.00 16.01
N VAL A 436 26.74 -6.30 16.13
CA VAL A 436 25.96 -7.28 15.37
C VAL A 436 24.83 -7.79 16.25
N GLY A 437 23.60 -7.73 15.74
CA GLY A 437 22.40 -8.15 16.44
C GLY A 437 21.34 -8.67 15.48
N GLY A 438 20.17 -8.99 16.04
CA GLY A 438 19.00 -9.38 15.26
C GLY A 438 18.39 -8.21 14.48
N PRO A 439 17.27 -8.44 13.78
CA PRO A 439 16.62 -7.45 12.90
C PRO A 439 16.21 -6.15 13.63
N TYR A 440 15.99 -6.22 14.95
CA TYR A 440 15.55 -5.08 15.76
C TYR A 440 16.69 -4.45 16.57
N LEU A 441 17.95 -4.58 16.12
CA LEU A 441 19.05 -3.86 16.73
C LEU A 441 18.81 -2.34 16.55
N PRO A 442 18.78 -1.54 17.63
CA PRO A 442 18.60 -0.09 17.51
C PRO A 442 19.71 0.55 16.67
N ARG A 443 19.34 1.56 15.87
CA ARG A 443 20.27 2.30 15.02
C ARG A 443 21.12 3.31 15.78
#